data_AF-A0A8J3I823-F1
#
_entry.id   AF-A0A8J3I823-F1
#
_cell.length_a   1.000
_cell.length_b   1.000
_cell.length_c   1.000
_cell.angle_alpha   90.00
_cell.angle_beta   90.00
_cell.angle_gamma   90.00
#
_symmetry.space_group_name_H-M   'P 1'
#
loop_
_entity.id
_entity.type
_entity.pdbx_description
1 polymer ?
#
loop_
_entity_poly.entity_id
_entity_poly.type
_entity_poly.pdbx_seq_one_letter_code
_entity_poly.pdbx_strand_id
1 'polypeptide(L)' 'MANEEQFALPRQGGWNCWRSEHVEEYIDLREADLRHVKLNRVNLGHADLRFTNFSKASLRGAHLS' A
#
# COMPACT_ATOMS: atom_id res chain seq x y z
N MET A 1 -9.59 -0.35 -10.42
CA MET A 1 -8.20 -0.66 -10.81
C MET A 1 -7.37 0.49 -10.31
N ALA A 2 -6.48 0.27 -9.33
CA ALA A 2 -5.47 1.26 -8.97
C ALA A 2 -4.72 1.62 -10.27
N ASN A 3 -5.03 2.81 -10.77
CA ASN A 3 -4.47 3.35 -11.99
C ASN A 3 -2.96 3.50 -11.79
N GLU A 4 -2.20 3.18 -12.82
CA GLU A 4 -0.74 3.16 -12.81
C GLU A 4 -0.10 4.49 -12.37
N GLU A 5 -0.88 5.58 -12.38
CA GLU A 5 -0.53 6.89 -11.81
C GLU A 5 -0.44 6.90 -10.27
N GLN A 6 -1.22 6.08 -9.54
CA GLN A 6 -1.11 5.92 -8.08
C GLN A 6 0.09 5.05 -7.67
N PHE A 7 0.57 4.19 -8.58
CA PHE A 7 1.71 3.30 -8.32
C PHE A 7 3.06 3.90 -8.75
N ALA A 8 3.04 5.04 -9.45
CA ALA A 8 4.22 5.86 -9.68
C ALA A 8 4.62 6.53 -8.36
N LEU A 9 5.27 5.76 -7.48
CA LEU A 9 5.86 6.22 -6.24
C LEU A 9 6.48 7.62 -6.46
N PRO A 10 6.03 8.67 -5.75
CA PRO A 10 6.65 9.97 -5.88
C PRO A 10 8.12 9.77 -5.53
N ARG A 11 8.99 9.99 -6.53
CA ARG A 11 10.42 9.60 -6.55
C ARG A 11 11.27 10.22 -5.42
N GLN A 12 10.67 10.85 -4.42
CA GLN A 12 11.36 11.58 -3.36
C GLN A 12 10.74 11.40 -1.94
N GLY A 13 9.65 10.62 -1.74
CA GLY A 13 8.98 10.57 -0.42
C GLY A 13 8.48 9.21 0.08
N GLY A 14 8.27 8.23 -0.81
CA GLY A 14 7.74 6.93 -0.41
C GLY A 14 6.25 6.97 0.00
N TRP A 15 5.62 5.80 -0.02
CA TRP A 15 4.20 5.59 0.26
C TRP A 15 3.71 6.24 1.56
N ASN A 16 4.54 6.23 2.60
CA ASN A 16 4.18 6.78 3.90
C ASN A 16 4.08 8.32 3.90
N CYS A 17 4.86 9.03 3.08
CA CYS A 17 4.72 10.47 2.95
C CYS A 17 3.40 10.82 2.24
N TRP A 18 3.11 10.14 1.14
CA TRP A 18 1.83 10.31 0.44
C TRP A 18 0.65 9.97 1.36
N ARG A 19 0.74 8.86 2.12
CA ARG A 19 -0.30 8.48 3.09
C ARG A 19 -0.47 9.44 4.25
N SER A 20 0.57 10.18 4.63
CA SER A 20 0.46 11.22 5.66
C SER A 20 -0.36 12.41 5.18
N GLU A 21 -0.34 12.70 3.88
CA GLU A 21 -1.11 13.78 3.27
C GLU A 21 -2.51 13.32 2.85
N HIS A 22 -2.67 12.03 2.52
CA HIS A 22 -3.89 11.39 2.04
C HIS A 22 -4.40 10.30 3.01
N VAL A 23 -4.59 10.65 4.29
CA VAL A 23 -5.02 9.71 5.34
C VAL A 23 -6.45 9.20 5.11
N GLU A 24 -7.34 10.05 4.61
CA GLU A 24 -8.76 9.74 4.42
C GLU A 24 -9.07 9.11 3.06
N GLU A 25 -8.06 8.98 2.18
CA GLU A 25 -8.28 8.43 0.84
C GLU A 25 -8.36 6.90 0.88
N TYR A 26 -9.45 6.39 0.32
CA TYR A 26 -9.66 4.97 0.16
C TYR A 26 -8.87 4.46 -1.04
N ILE A 27 -7.99 3.48 -0.82
CA ILE A 27 -7.19 2.90 -1.90
C ILE A 27 -7.70 1.52 -2.23
N ASP A 28 -8.05 1.31 -3.49
CA ASP A 28 -8.41 -0.01 -4.01
C ASP A 28 -7.14 -0.80 -4.37
N LEU A 29 -6.65 -1.64 -3.44
CA LEU A 29 -5.56 -2.58 -3.67
C LEU A 29 -6.06 -4.01 -3.90
N ARG A 30 -7.33 -4.18 -4.28
CA ARG A 30 -7.90 -5.50 -4.53
C ARG A 30 -7.15 -6.21 -5.63
N GLU A 31 -6.94 -7.51 -5.42
CA GLU A 31 -6.23 -8.38 -6.37
C GLU A 31 -4.79 -7.95 -6.69
N ALA A 32 -4.23 -6.95 -5.97
CA ALA A 32 -2.88 -6.50 -6.19
C ALA A 32 -1.87 -7.62 -5.86
N ASP A 33 -0.85 -7.74 -6.70
CA ASP A 33 0.25 -8.68 -6.47
C ASP A 33 1.36 -8.00 -5.67
N LEU A 34 1.33 -8.19 -4.35
CA LEU A 34 2.34 -7.67 -3.42
C LEU A 34 3.28 -8.77 -2.92
N ARG A 35 3.46 -9.83 -3.71
CA ARG A 35 4.34 -10.94 -3.35
C ARG A 35 5.78 -10.47 -3.22
N HIS A 36 6.47 -10.98 -2.21
CA HIS A 36 7.87 -10.63 -1.91
C HIS A 36 8.15 -9.14 -1.60
N VAL A 37 7.11 -8.30 -1.47
CA VAL A 37 7.29 -6.87 -1.20
C VAL A 37 7.62 -6.65 0.27
N LYS A 38 8.57 -5.74 0.55
CA LYS A 38 8.90 -5.30 1.90
C LYS A 38 7.98 -4.14 2.29
N LEU A 39 6.86 -4.45 2.94
CA LEU A 39 5.86 -3.52 3.45
C LEU A 39 6.06 -3.20 4.94
N ASN A 40 7.30 -3.25 5.42
CA ASN A 40 7.60 -3.03 6.83
C ASN A 40 7.32 -1.57 7.20
N ARG A 41 6.52 -1.34 8.25
CA ARG A 41 6.10 0.00 8.70
C ARG A 41 5.35 0.82 7.64
N VAL A 42 4.76 0.16 6.64
CA VAL A 42 3.96 0.82 5.61
C VAL A 42 2.53 1.05 6.13
N ASN A 43 1.98 2.24 5.89
CA ASN A 43 0.59 2.55 6.26
C ASN A 43 -0.40 2.14 5.16
N LEU A 44 -1.04 0.99 5.28
CA LEU A 44 -2.10 0.53 4.37
C LEU A 44 -3.51 0.75 4.97
N GLY A 45 -3.66 1.61 5.98
CA GLY A 45 -4.97 1.93 6.56
C GLY A 45 -5.94 2.48 5.52
N HIS A 46 -7.24 2.21 5.67
CA HIS A 46 -8.26 2.56 4.67
C HIS A 46 -8.03 2.00 3.25
N ALA A 47 -7.16 1.00 3.06
CA ALA A 47 -7.03 0.31 1.77
C ALA A 47 -7.93 -0.94 1.69
N ASP A 48 -8.53 -1.17 0.53
CA ASP A 48 -9.15 -2.45 0.19
C ASP A 48 -8.09 -3.47 -0.19
N LEU A 49 -7.83 -4.43 0.70
CA LEU A 49 -6.84 -5.49 0.48
C LEU A 49 -7.52 -6.84 0.14
N ARG A 50 -8.80 -6.84 -0.26
CA ARG A 50 -9.49 -8.07 -0.61
C ARG A 50 -8.82 -8.72 -1.82
N PHE A 51 -8.52 -10.01 -1.73
CA PHE A 51 -7.84 -10.80 -2.78
C PHE A 51 -6.39 -10.37 -3.08
N THR A 52 -5.81 -9.45 -2.33
CA THR A 52 -4.41 -9.05 -2.50
C THR A 52 -3.46 -10.20 -2.15
N ASN A 53 -2.46 -10.43 -2.98
CA ASN A 53 -1.49 -11.49 -2.77
C ASN A 53 -0.28 -11.00 -1.97
N PHE A 54 -0.26 -11.32 -0.66
CA PHE A 54 0.86 -11.02 0.23
C PHE A 54 1.86 -12.17 0.38
N SER A 55 1.87 -13.15 -0.52
CA SER A 55 2.76 -14.32 -0.36
C SER A 55 4.23 -13.89 -0.28
N LYS A 56 4.90 -14.29 0.80
CA LYS A 56 6.29 -13.90 1.14
C LYS A 56 6.52 -12.39 1.31
N ALA A 57 5.47 -11.59 1.45
CA ALA A 57 5.59 -10.17 1.79
C ALA A 57 6.03 -10.00 3.25
N SER A 58 6.79 -8.94 3.52
CA SER A 58 7.21 -8.57 4.87
C SER A 58 6.31 -7.43 5.37
N LEU A 59 5.34 -7.76 6.24
CA LEU A 59 4.36 -6.81 6.80
C LEU A 59 4.70 -6.38 8.24
N ARG A 60 5.97 -6.48 8.65
CA ARG A 60 6.36 -6.24 10.05
C ARG A 60 6.09 -4.78 10.42
N GLY A 61 5.16 -4.58 11.35
CA GLY A 61 4.73 -3.25 11.79
C GLY A 61 3.96 -2.44 10.74
N ALA A 62 3.43 -3.08 9.69
CA ALA A 62 2.51 -2.41 8.77
C ALA A 62 1.23 -1.98 9.52
N HIS A 63 0.70 -0.81 9.20
CA HIS A 63 -0.57 -0.34 9.74
C HIS A 63 -1.68 -0.75 8.76
N LEU A 64 -2.66 -1.54 9.22
CA LEU A 64 -3.76 -2.09 8.42
C LEU A 64 -5.15 -1.68 8.94
N SER A 65 -5.22 -0.79 9.95
CA SER A 65 -6.46 -0.38 10.61
C SER A 65 -7.29 0.60 9.79
#